data_AF-A0A7C5EUC2-F1
#
_entry.id   AF-A0A7C5EUC2-F1
#
_cell.length_a   1.000
_cell.length_b   1.000
_cell.length_c   1.000
_cell.angle_alpha   90.00
_cell.angle_beta   90.00
_cell.angle_gamma   90.00
#
_symmetry.space_group_name_H-M   'P 1'
#
loop_
_entity.id
_entity.type
_entity.pdbx_description
1 polymer ?
#
loop_
_entity_poly.entity_id
_entity_poly.type
_entity_poly.pdbx_seq_one_letter_code
_entity_poly.pdbx_strand_id
1 'polypeptide(L)'
;MESSPKPERLNRWDGWIALFLFALVLVTQFDPHAIHYGDTRWYIPTAFSLIHEGNTDLDEYRDMVTQREAYATRSYNGHLYNWYPIGPTLIALPFVYVFDRLAFYVFGLDLYAQSQKEYLGRIESAVAVNIAALATVVVYLLCRLFLDRGRALIPALLFAYAMNTWPIAGQSLWQHGPSMLVLALALYFLLRAEQDDRWVYAAALPLFFSYTIRPTNALSVGLFSLYVFMRHRKRSPLFIGL
;
A
#
# COMPACT_ATOMS: atom_id res chain seq x y z
N MET A 1 6.99 -38.32 7.30
CA MET A 1 5.94 -37.29 7.19
C MET A 1 5.81 -36.64 8.54
N GLU A 2 6.67 -35.68 8.82
CA GLU A 2 6.72 -34.97 10.09
C GLU A 2 5.50 -34.05 10.15
N SER A 3 4.64 -34.25 11.15
CA SER A 3 3.44 -33.45 11.33
C SER A 3 3.85 -32.01 11.57
N SER A 4 3.71 -31.17 10.55
CA SER A 4 3.92 -29.73 10.65
C SER A 4 3.14 -29.22 11.87
N PRO A 5 3.77 -28.47 12.80
CA PRO A 5 3.09 -27.98 13.98
C PRO A 5 1.84 -27.21 13.55
N LYS A 6 0.68 -27.60 14.10
CA LYS A 6 -0.58 -26.91 13.80
C LYS A 6 -0.40 -25.42 14.15
N PRO A 7 -0.72 -24.50 13.23
CA PRO A 7 -0.58 -23.08 13.51
C PRO A 7 -1.40 -22.70 14.74
N GLU A 8 -0.78 -21.98 15.67
CA GLU A 8 -1.50 -21.36 16.77
C GLU A 8 -2.55 -20.40 16.19
N ARG A 9 -3.81 -20.55 16.62
CA ARG A 9 -4.84 -19.54 16.32
C ARG A 9 -4.38 -18.19 16.83
N LEU A 10 -4.46 -17.17 15.96
CA LEU A 10 -4.25 -15.78 16.34
C LEU A 10 -5.12 -15.42 17.55
N ASN A 11 -4.53 -14.78 18.54
CA ASN A 11 -5.24 -14.32 19.72
C ASN A 11 -4.94 -12.84 20.01
N ARG A 12 -5.45 -12.34 21.13
CA ARG A 12 -5.30 -10.93 21.53
C ARG A 12 -3.84 -10.45 21.58
N TRP A 13 -2.90 -11.32 21.90
CA TRP A 13 -1.48 -10.95 21.98
C TRP A 13 -0.88 -10.75 20.60
N ASP A 14 -1.29 -11.52 19.60
CA ASP A 14 -0.87 -11.28 18.21
C ASP A 14 -1.36 -9.90 17.73
N GLY A 15 -2.55 -9.47 18.19
CA GLY A 15 -3.07 -8.12 17.95
C GLY A 15 -2.23 -7.01 18.60
N TRP A 16 -1.85 -7.16 19.87
CA TRP A 16 -0.98 -6.21 20.56
C TRP A 16 0.42 -6.13 19.95
N ILE A 17 0.98 -7.27 19.54
CA ILE A 17 2.28 -7.32 18.86
C ILE A 17 2.18 -6.64 17.50
N ALA A 18 1.12 -6.89 16.73
CA ALA A 18 0.89 -6.21 15.46
C ALA A 18 0.78 -4.70 15.64
N LEU A 19 0.04 -4.22 16.65
CA LEU A 19 -0.07 -2.79 16.96
C LEU A 19 1.29 -2.20 17.37
N PHE A 20 2.04 -2.90 18.21
CA PHE A 20 3.37 -2.48 18.63
C PHE A 20 4.33 -2.41 17.43
N LEU A 21 4.35 -3.42 16.56
CA LEU A 21 5.15 -3.43 15.34
C LEU A 21 4.80 -2.27 14.41
N PHE A 22 3.50 -2.03 14.22
CA PHE A 22 3.03 -0.90 13.42
C PHE A 22 3.56 0.42 13.98
N ALA A 23 3.38 0.66 15.28
CA ALA A 23 3.84 1.87 15.94
C ALA A 23 5.38 1.99 15.92
N LEU A 24 6.10 0.88 16.11
CA LEU A 24 7.55 0.84 16.06
C LEU A 24 8.07 1.26 14.68
N VAL A 25 7.54 0.67 13.60
CA VAL A 25 7.94 1.03 12.23
C VAL A 25 7.56 2.49 11.95
N LEU A 26 6.35 2.91 12.31
CA LEU A 26 5.88 4.28 12.11
C LEU A 26 6.82 5.31 12.77
N VAL A 27 7.18 5.10 14.04
CA VAL A 27 8.01 6.04 14.81
C VAL A 27 9.46 6.03 14.36
N THR A 28 10.01 4.85 14.03
CA THR A 28 11.44 4.73 13.71
C THR A 28 11.77 5.05 12.25
N GLN A 29 10.80 4.97 11.34
CA GLN A 29 11.04 5.16 9.91
C GLN A 29 10.47 6.44 9.32
N PHE A 30 9.59 7.15 10.05
CA PHE A 30 9.07 8.42 9.59
C PHE A 30 10.18 9.47 9.50
N ASP A 31 10.37 10.02 8.30
CA ASP A 31 11.27 11.15 8.06
C ASP A 31 10.51 12.28 7.34
N PRO A 32 10.30 13.44 8.00
CA PRO A 32 9.66 14.59 7.38
C PRO A 32 10.55 15.32 6.37
N HIS A 33 11.82 14.95 6.25
CA HIS A 33 12.81 15.51 5.32
C HIS A 33 13.15 14.57 4.16
N ALA A 34 12.37 13.50 4.00
CA ALA A 34 12.51 12.59 2.88
C ALA A 34 12.57 13.35 1.55
N ILE A 35 13.41 12.85 0.65
CA ILE A 35 13.60 13.49 -0.65
C ILE A 35 12.55 12.94 -1.62
N HIS A 36 11.72 13.83 -2.14
CA HIS A 36 10.60 13.49 -3.02
C HIS A 36 10.81 14.05 -4.42
N TYR A 37 11.29 13.21 -5.35
CA TYR A 37 11.47 13.60 -6.75
C TYR A 37 11.03 12.48 -7.69
N GLY A 38 10.52 12.87 -8.86
CA GLY A 38 10.21 11.96 -9.96
C GLY A 38 8.82 11.33 -9.86
N ASP A 39 8.78 10.00 -9.84
CA ASP A 39 7.60 9.20 -10.21
C ASP A 39 6.42 9.25 -9.23
N THR A 40 6.64 9.79 -8.03
CA THR A 40 5.64 9.77 -6.94
C THR A 40 4.89 11.08 -6.76
N ARG A 41 5.40 12.14 -7.39
CA ARG A 41 5.02 13.54 -7.16
C ARG A 41 3.52 13.80 -7.24
N TRP A 42 2.82 13.15 -8.16
CA TRP A 42 1.43 13.45 -8.44
C TRP A 42 0.43 12.54 -7.73
N TYR A 43 0.86 11.54 -6.95
CA TYR A 43 -0.08 10.66 -6.25
C TYR A 43 -0.88 11.38 -5.15
N ILE A 44 -0.23 12.19 -4.30
CA ILE A 44 -0.92 12.95 -3.25
C ILE A 44 -1.81 14.06 -3.84
N PRO A 45 -1.34 14.88 -4.81
CA PRO A 45 -2.20 15.81 -5.55
C PRO A 45 -3.44 15.14 -6.16
N THR A 46 -3.27 14.02 -6.88
CA THR A 46 -4.40 13.28 -7.48
C THR A 46 -5.37 12.76 -6.39
N ALA A 47 -4.87 12.36 -5.22
CA ALA A 47 -5.72 11.94 -4.11
C ALA A 47 -6.57 13.10 -3.59
N PHE A 48 -6.01 14.31 -3.52
CA PHE A 48 -6.75 15.51 -3.16
C PHE A 48 -7.81 15.86 -4.22
N SER A 49 -7.50 15.81 -5.52
CA SER A 49 -8.46 16.03 -6.61
C SER A 49 -9.64 15.06 -6.51
N LEU A 50 -9.37 13.79 -6.24
CA LEU A 50 -10.42 12.78 -6.02
C LEU A 50 -11.29 13.08 -4.79
N ILE A 51 -10.69 13.55 -3.68
CA ILE A 51 -11.42 13.81 -2.43
C ILE A 51 -12.27 15.07 -2.53
N HIS A 52 -11.74 16.15 -3.13
CA HIS A 52 -12.35 17.48 -3.11
C HIS A 52 -13.13 17.82 -4.39
N GLU A 53 -12.72 17.31 -5.55
CA GLU A 53 -13.37 17.58 -6.84
C GLU A 53 -14.06 16.34 -7.45
N GLY A 54 -13.68 15.14 -7.04
CA GLY A 54 -14.26 13.90 -7.55
C GLY A 54 -13.75 13.48 -8.94
N ASN A 55 -12.62 14.04 -9.37
CA ASN A 55 -11.94 13.76 -10.63
C ASN A 55 -10.49 13.29 -10.38
N THR A 56 -9.76 12.96 -11.44
CA THR A 56 -8.35 12.53 -11.38
C THR A 56 -7.43 13.42 -12.18
N ASP A 57 -7.96 14.53 -12.73
CA ASP A 57 -7.13 15.53 -13.37
C ASP A 57 -6.38 16.37 -12.32
N LEU A 58 -5.39 17.12 -12.79
CA LEU A 58 -4.47 17.92 -11.99
C LEU A 58 -4.53 19.39 -12.43
N ASP A 59 -5.70 19.84 -12.89
CA ASP A 59 -5.88 21.16 -13.46
C ASP A 59 -5.67 22.27 -12.42
N GLU A 60 -6.00 22.02 -11.16
CA GLU A 60 -5.73 22.91 -10.03
C GLU A 60 -4.24 23.06 -9.70
N TYR A 61 -3.40 22.14 -10.19
CA TYR A 61 -1.94 22.18 -10.02
C TYR A 61 -1.20 22.66 -11.28
N ARG A 62 -1.91 23.18 -12.30
CA ARG A 62 -1.35 23.55 -13.60
C ARG A 62 -0.18 24.53 -13.52
N ASP A 63 -0.23 25.50 -12.61
CA ASP A 63 0.86 26.43 -12.38
C ASP A 63 2.13 25.72 -11.87
N MET A 64 1.97 24.77 -10.95
CA MET A 64 3.06 23.96 -10.41
C MET A 64 3.67 23.06 -11.49
N VAL A 65 2.82 22.43 -12.31
CA VAL A 65 3.25 21.58 -13.44
C VAL A 65 4.07 22.38 -14.46
N THR A 66 3.59 23.56 -14.85
CA THR A 66 4.19 24.41 -15.91
C THR A 66 5.54 24.99 -15.49
N GLN A 67 5.71 25.33 -14.21
CA GLN A 67 6.91 26.02 -13.74
C GLN A 67 8.11 25.09 -13.55
N ARG A 68 7.91 23.82 -13.16
CA ARG A 68 9.03 22.98 -12.71
C ARG A 68 8.93 21.46 -12.99
N GLU A 69 7.77 20.89 -13.34
CA GLU A 69 7.53 19.45 -13.05
C GLU A 69 6.66 18.67 -14.07
N ALA A 70 6.70 19.04 -15.36
CA ALA A 70 5.90 18.40 -16.40
C ALA A 70 6.21 16.89 -16.65
N TYR A 71 7.38 16.40 -16.25
CA TYR A 71 7.89 15.05 -16.58
C TYR A 71 6.94 13.91 -16.21
N ALA A 72 6.22 14.02 -15.10
CA ALA A 72 5.33 12.97 -14.59
C ALA A 72 3.85 13.22 -14.89
N THR A 73 3.54 14.13 -15.81
CA THR A 73 2.17 14.48 -16.21
C THR A 73 1.94 14.25 -17.70
N ARG A 74 0.69 14.03 -18.08
CA ARG A 74 0.26 13.96 -19.47
C ARG A 74 -0.95 14.86 -19.69
N SER A 75 -0.91 15.68 -20.73
CA SER A 75 -2.10 16.38 -21.17
C SER A 75 -2.95 15.49 -22.08
N TYR A 76 -4.25 15.42 -21.79
CA TYR A 76 -5.24 14.75 -22.63
C TYR A 76 -6.55 15.54 -22.62
N ASN A 77 -7.05 15.91 -23.80
CA ASN A 77 -8.25 16.75 -23.98
C ASN A 77 -8.22 18.06 -23.17
N GLY A 78 -7.07 18.70 -23.05
CA GLY A 78 -6.92 19.96 -22.31
C GLY A 78 -6.71 19.80 -20.80
N HIS A 79 -6.99 18.63 -20.24
CA HIS A 79 -6.79 18.32 -18.83
C HIS A 79 -5.40 17.74 -18.58
N LEU A 80 -4.86 17.94 -17.38
CA LEU A 80 -3.61 17.34 -16.94
C LEU A 80 -3.88 16.08 -16.12
N TYR A 81 -3.14 15.00 -16.37
CA TYR A 81 -3.27 13.76 -15.61
C TYR A 81 -1.90 13.29 -15.13
N ASN A 82 -1.89 12.57 -14.01
CA ASN A 82 -0.72 11.80 -13.59
C ASN A 82 -0.39 10.74 -14.67
N TRP A 83 0.87 10.69 -15.12
CA TRP A 83 1.31 9.68 -16.08
C TRP A 83 1.36 8.27 -15.47
N TYR A 84 1.60 8.18 -14.16
CA TYR A 84 1.76 6.90 -13.47
C TYR A 84 0.40 6.26 -13.13
N PRO A 85 0.35 4.90 -13.03
CA PRO A 85 -0.83 4.15 -12.64
C PRO A 85 -1.54 4.70 -11.39
N ILE A 86 -2.87 4.67 -11.38
CA ILE A 86 -3.70 5.25 -10.31
C ILE A 86 -3.67 4.45 -8.99
N GLY A 87 -3.22 3.19 -9.01
CA GLY A 87 -3.30 2.31 -7.84
C GLY A 87 -2.64 2.84 -6.54
N PRO A 88 -1.44 3.47 -6.58
CA PRO A 88 -0.85 4.10 -5.40
C PRO A 88 -1.73 5.23 -4.83
N THR A 89 -2.31 6.07 -5.70
CA THR A 89 -3.28 7.11 -5.30
C THR A 89 -4.46 6.49 -4.55
N LEU A 90 -5.05 5.42 -5.09
CA LEU A 90 -6.20 4.76 -4.50
C LEU A 90 -5.89 4.14 -3.12
N ILE A 91 -4.69 3.61 -2.90
CA ILE A 91 -4.25 3.16 -1.56
C ILE A 91 -4.02 4.33 -0.61
N ALA A 92 -3.54 5.46 -1.12
CA ALA A 92 -3.28 6.65 -0.33
C ALA A 92 -4.56 7.37 0.12
N LEU A 93 -5.65 7.28 -0.65
CA LEU A 93 -6.92 7.96 -0.39
C LEU A 93 -7.39 7.95 1.07
N PRO A 94 -7.54 6.80 1.75
CA PRO A 94 -8.00 6.79 3.14
C PRO A 94 -7.05 7.53 4.08
N PHE A 95 -5.74 7.48 3.84
CA PHE A 95 -4.75 8.19 4.65
C PHE A 95 -4.79 9.69 4.38
N VAL A 96 -4.83 10.11 3.12
CA VAL A 96 -4.92 11.53 2.72
C VAL A 96 -6.19 12.15 3.29
N TYR A 97 -7.33 11.47 3.16
CA TYR A 97 -8.59 11.94 3.75
C TYR A 97 -8.50 12.11 5.27
N VAL A 98 -7.93 11.13 5.97
CA VAL A 98 -7.77 11.22 7.43
C VAL A 98 -6.82 12.35 7.82
N PHE A 99 -5.69 12.51 7.13
CA PHE A 99 -4.72 13.55 7.41
C PHE A 99 -5.27 14.95 7.13
N ASP A 100 -5.98 15.13 6.02
CA ASP A 100 -6.65 16.38 5.67
C ASP A 100 -7.69 16.78 6.72
N ARG A 101 -8.57 15.84 7.11
CA ARG A 101 -9.58 16.09 8.13
C ARG A 101 -8.97 16.37 9.51
N LEU A 102 -7.97 15.59 9.92
CA LEU A 102 -7.28 15.81 11.20
C LEU A 102 -6.57 17.17 11.20
N ALA A 103 -5.88 17.52 10.11
CA ALA A 103 -5.21 18.81 10.00
C ALA A 103 -6.17 19.99 10.11
N PHE A 104 -7.33 19.89 9.45
CA PHE A 104 -8.36 20.90 9.52
C PHE A 104 -8.96 21.03 10.93
N TYR A 105 -9.40 19.92 11.54
CA TYR A 105 -10.11 19.99 12.82
C TYR A 105 -9.20 20.23 14.04
N VAL A 106 -7.96 19.74 14.01
CA VAL A 106 -7.03 19.84 15.15
C VAL A 106 -6.16 21.08 15.05
N PHE A 107 -5.70 21.43 13.85
CA PHE A 107 -4.73 22.51 13.64
C PHE A 107 -5.30 23.70 12.86
N GLY A 108 -6.53 23.61 12.33
CA GLY A 108 -7.10 24.67 11.48
C GLY A 108 -6.38 24.81 10.13
N LEU A 109 -5.70 23.75 9.68
CA LEU A 109 -4.90 23.75 8.44
C LEU A 109 -5.69 23.12 7.30
N ASP A 110 -5.81 23.86 6.20
CA ASP A 110 -6.39 23.36 4.95
C ASP A 110 -5.26 22.80 4.07
N LEU A 111 -5.08 21.47 4.09
CA LEU A 111 -4.02 20.82 3.33
C LEU A 111 -4.27 20.86 1.83
N TYR A 112 -5.52 20.88 1.39
CA TYR A 112 -5.85 20.98 -0.03
C TYR A 112 -5.49 22.35 -0.61
N ALA A 113 -5.84 23.45 0.09
CA ALA A 113 -5.42 24.78 -0.32
C ALA A 113 -3.89 24.96 -0.27
N GLN A 114 -3.22 24.23 0.62
CA GLN A 114 -1.76 24.23 0.72
C GLN A 114 -1.10 23.41 -0.40
N SER A 115 -1.67 22.25 -0.77
CA SER A 115 -1.14 21.40 -1.84
C SER A 115 -1.14 22.08 -3.21
N GLN A 116 -2.09 22.99 -3.46
CA GLN A 116 -2.15 23.77 -4.70
C GLN A 116 -0.98 24.76 -4.83
N LYS A 117 -0.39 25.20 -3.70
CA LYS A 117 0.70 26.18 -3.67
C LYS A 117 2.07 25.54 -3.63
N GLU A 118 2.19 24.42 -2.93
CA GLU A 118 3.45 23.73 -2.72
C GLU A 118 3.25 22.23 -2.56
N TYR A 119 4.31 21.48 -2.83
CA TYR A 119 4.28 20.05 -2.67
C TYR A 119 4.35 19.61 -1.20
N LEU A 120 3.38 18.82 -0.77
CA LEU A 120 3.27 18.33 0.60
C LEU A 120 4.05 17.02 0.82
N GLY A 121 5.38 17.06 0.67
CA GLY A 121 6.25 15.89 0.86
C GLY A 121 6.07 15.17 2.20
N ARG A 122 5.85 15.93 3.29
CA ARG A 122 5.57 15.37 4.62
C ARG A 122 4.32 14.48 4.66
N ILE A 123 3.29 14.84 3.89
CA ILE A 123 2.06 14.04 3.78
C ILE A 123 2.35 12.78 2.98
N GLU A 124 3.12 12.88 1.90
CA GLU A 124 3.58 11.70 1.15
C GLU A 124 4.38 10.74 2.03
N SER A 125 5.39 11.21 2.77
CA SER A 125 6.17 10.40 3.72
C SER A 125 5.27 9.75 4.75
N ALA A 126 4.33 10.51 5.32
CA ALA A 126 3.40 9.99 6.31
C ALA A 126 2.54 8.84 5.72
N VAL A 127 2.02 9.01 4.51
CA VAL A 127 1.27 7.93 3.83
C VAL A 127 2.16 6.73 3.55
N ALA A 128 3.37 6.96 2.99
CA ALA A 128 4.31 5.91 2.63
C ALA A 128 4.73 5.05 3.84
N VAL A 129 5.09 5.68 4.96
CA VAL A 129 5.46 4.95 6.18
C VAL A 129 4.27 4.18 6.78
N ASN A 130 3.04 4.71 6.69
CA ASN A 130 1.85 3.98 7.14
C ASN A 130 1.63 2.71 6.30
N ILE A 131 1.82 2.79 4.98
CA ILE A 131 1.73 1.64 4.08
C ILE A 131 2.83 0.61 4.40
N ALA A 132 4.07 1.06 4.62
CA ALA A 132 5.18 0.18 4.98
C ALA A 132 4.97 -0.51 6.35
N ALA A 133 4.45 0.23 7.33
CA ALA A 133 4.09 -0.32 8.64
C ALA A 133 2.98 -1.37 8.54
N LEU A 134 1.93 -1.11 7.75
CA LEU A 134 0.89 -2.11 7.47
C LEU A 134 1.46 -3.34 6.76
N ALA A 135 2.32 -3.16 5.76
CA ALA A 135 2.94 -4.27 5.05
C ALA A 135 3.75 -5.14 6.03
N THR A 136 4.47 -4.52 6.96
CA THR A 136 5.23 -5.21 8.02
C THR A 136 4.31 -6.03 8.93
N VAL A 137 3.18 -5.46 9.34
CA VAL A 137 2.17 -6.19 10.12
C VAL A 137 1.63 -7.38 9.35
N VAL A 138 1.32 -7.23 8.08
CA VAL A 138 0.83 -8.33 7.24
C VAL A 138 1.89 -9.42 7.10
N VAL A 139 3.17 -9.07 6.94
CA VAL A 139 4.27 -10.04 6.93
C VAL A 139 4.39 -10.77 8.27
N TYR A 140 4.26 -10.08 9.40
CA TYR A 140 4.20 -10.72 10.72
C TYR A 140 3.04 -11.73 10.79
N LEU A 141 1.83 -11.34 10.40
CA LEU A 141 0.65 -12.21 10.42
C LEU A 141 0.78 -13.40 9.46
N LEU A 142 1.40 -13.19 8.30
CA LEU A 142 1.77 -14.24 7.35
C LEU A 142 2.71 -15.26 8.00
N CYS A 143 3.79 -14.80 8.65
CA CYS A 143 4.72 -15.68 9.33
C CYS A 143 4.09 -16.41 10.53
N ARG A 144 3.10 -15.79 11.20
CA ARG A 144 2.33 -16.42 12.28
C ARG A 144 1.48 -17.62 11.82
N LEU A 145 1.26 -17.79 10.51
CA LEU A 145 0.64 -19.00 9.98
C LEU A 145 1.55 -20.24 10.09
N PHE A 146 2.84 -20.08 10.41
CA PHE A 146 3.80 -21.20 10.45
C PHE A 146 4.75 -21.18 11.65
N LEU A 147 5.00 -20.00 12.22
CA LEU A 147 5.99 -19.76 13.28
C LEU A 147 5.31 -19.25 14.55
N ASP A 148 5.86 -19.54 15.72
CA ASP A 148 5.45 -18.88 16.98
C ASP A 148 5.73 -17.37 16.96
N ARG A 149 5.21 -16.65 17.98
CA ARG A 149 5.30 -15.19 18.05
C ARG A 149 6.71 -14.65 17.95
N GLY A 150 7.66 -15.25 18.67
CA GLY A 150 9.05 -14.78 18.70
C GLY A 150 9.73 -15.00 17.36
N ARG A 151 9.53 -16.18 16.77
CA ARG A 151 10.11 -16.51 15.46
C ARG A 151 9.48 -15.74 14.30
N ALA A 152 8.20 -15.39 14.38
CA ALA A 152 7.52 -14.57 13.38
C ALA A 152 7.97 -13.10 13.39
N LEU A 153 8.47 -12.59 14.53
CA LEU A 153 9.03 -11.23 14.61
C LEU A 153 10.30 -11.08 13.78
N ILE A 154 11.14 -12.11 13.71
CA ILE A 154 12.42 -12.04 12.99
C ILE A 154 12.22 -11.67 11.50
N PRO A 155 11.45 -12.41 10.68
CA PRO A 155 11.24 -12.05 9.28
C PRO A 155 10.47 -10.74 9.10
N ALA A 156 9.57 -10.38 10.02
CA ALA A 156 8.86 -9.09 9.96
C ALA A 156 9.80 -7.90 10.18
N LEU A 157 10.70 -8.00 11.16
CA LEU A 157 11.71 -6.96 11.41
C LEU A 157 12.77 -6.93 10.30
N LEU A 158 13.18 -8.08 9.77
CA LEU A 158 14.06 -8.12 8.59
C LEU A 158 13.39 -7.47 7.37
N PHE A 159 12.10 -7.73 7.15
CA PHE A 159 11.33 -7.06 6.11
C PHE A 159 11.27 -5.54 6.31
N ALA A 160 11.06 -5.08 7.55
CA ALA A 160 10.97 -3.65 7.85
C ALA A 160 12.30 -2.91 7.73
N TYR A 161 13.41 -3.51 8.20
CA TYR A 161 14.69 -2.80 8.39
C TYR A 161 15.85 -3.29 7.52
N ALA A 162 15.85 -4.57 7.12
CA ALA A 162 16.98 -5.15 6.39
C ALA A 162 16.78 -5.13 4.86
N MET A 163 15.53 -5.06 4.40
CA MET A 163 15.21 -4.93 2.98
C MET A 163 15.14 -3.44 2.59
N ASN A 164 15.24 -3.12 1.29
CA ASN A 164 15.04 -1.77 0.75
C ASN A 164 13.65 -1.15 1.05
N THR A 165 12.81 -1.82 1.85
CA THR A 165 11.54 -1.33 2.38
C THR A 165 11.69 0.04 3.02
N TRP A 166 12.66 0.23 3.91
CA TRP A 166 12.85 1.51 4.58
C TRP A 166 13.33 2.63 3.65
N PRO A 167 14.49 2.52 2.95
CA PRO A 167 15.01 3.64 2.16
C PRO A 167 14.17 3.97 0.92
N ILE A 168 13.33 3.05 0.41
CA ILE A 168 12.55 3.26 -0.82
C ILE A 168 11.05 3.38 -0.54
N ALA A 169 10.46 2.43 0.18
CA ALA A 169 8.99 2.37 0.34
C ALA A 169 8.46 3.17 1.54
N GLY A 170 9.28 3.45 2.56
CA GLY A 170 8.88 4.23 3.73
C GLY A 170 8.97 5.76 3.53
N GLN A 171 9.68 6.22 2.50
CA GLN A 171 10.03 7.63 2.30
C GLN A 171 9.20 8.32 1.22
N SER A 172 8.64 7.58 0.29
CA SER A 172 7.89 8.13 -0.84
C SER A 172 6.94 7.07 -1.37
N LEU A 173 5.86 7.50 -2.00
CA LEU A 173 4.76 6.66 -2.44
C LEU A 173 5.06 5.98 -3.78
N TRP A 174 6.26 5.41 -3.90
CA TRP A 174 6.64 4.61 -5.06
C TRP A 174 5.72 3.40 -5.16
N GLN A 175 5.49 2.91 -6.38
CA GLN A 175 4.66 1.73 -6.64
C GLN A 175 5.10 0.48 -5.85
N HIS A 176 6.37 0.43 -5.45
CA HIS A 176 6.94 -0.66 -4.64
C HIS A 176 6.22 -0.82 -3.30
N GLY A 177 6.02 0.25 -2.52
CA GLY A 177 5.44 0.18 -1.18
C GLY A 177 4.00 -0.36 -1.17
N PRO A 178 3.07 0.27 -1.92
CA PRO A 178 1.70 -0.23 -2.06
C PRO A 178 1.66 -1.66 -2.63
N SER A 179 2.54 -2.00 -3.59
CA SER A 179 2.63 -3.37 -4.13
C SER A 179 3.00 -4.39 -3.05
N MET A 180 3.98 -4.07 -2.19
CA MET A 180 4.40 -4.94 -1.10
C MET A 180 3.25 -5.23 -0.13
N LEU A 181 2.47 -4.21 0.24
CA LEU A 181 1.29 -4.37 1.09
C LEU A 181 0.25 -5.31 0.46
N VAL A 182 -0.18 -5.03 -0.77
CA VAL A 182 -1.27 -5.82 -1.37
C VAL A 182 -0.84 -7.23 -1.77
N LEU A 183 0.40 -7.42 -2.22
CA LEU A 183 0.91 -8.75 -2.52
C LEU A 183 1.11 -9.58 -1.25
N ALA A 184 1.55 -8.97 -0.14
CA ALA A 184 1.61 -9.64 1.15
C ALA A 184 0.20 -10.03 1.64
N LEU A 185 -0.80 -9.16 1.45
CA LEU A 185 -2.20 -9.48 1.77
C LEU A 185 -2.74 -10.62 0.91
N ALA A 186 -2.51 -10.58 -0.40
CA ALA A 186 -2.90 -11.65 -1.31
C ALA A 186 -2.29 -12.99 -0.89
N LEU A 187 -0.98 -13.01 -0.61
CA LEU A 187 -0.29 -14.21 -0.15
C LEU A 187 -0.81 -14.69 1.20
N TYR A 188 -1.05 -13.78 2.15
CA TYR A 188 -1.63 -14.11 3.45
C TYR A 188 -2.99 -14.79 3.31
N PHE A 189 -3.89 -14.26 2.47
CA PHE A 189 -5.19 -14.86 2.25
C PHE A 189 -5.11 -16.20 1.50
N LEU A 190 -4.19 -16.35 0.53
CA LEU A 190 -3.98 -17.63 -0.14
C LEU A 190 -3.47 -18.71 0.80
N LEU A 191 -2.48 -18.41 1.65
CA LEU A 191 -1.98 -19.40 2.61
C LEU A 191 -3.00 -19.72 3.71
N ARG A 192 -3.82 -18.73 4.10
CA ARG A 192 -4.96 -18.97 4.98
C ARG A 192 -6.04 -19.83 4.32
N ALA A 193 -6.15 -19.76 2.99
CA ALA A 193 -7.09 -20.57 2.24
C ALA A 193 -6.79 -22.07 2.27
N GLU A 194 -5.54 -22.47 2.54
CA GLU A 194 -5.18 -23.87 2.76
C GLU A 194 -5.86 -24.46 4.01
N GLN A 195 -6.30 -23.60 4.95
CA GLN A 195 -7.01 -24.00 6.17
C GLN A 195 -8.52 -23.81 6.02
N ASP A 196 -8.96 -22.75 5.34
CA ASP A 196 -10.36 -22.47 5.03
C ASP A 196 -10.46 -21.85 3.63
N ASP A 197 -10.93 -22.65 2.66
CA ASP A 197 -11.04 -22.26 1.25
C ASP A 197 -11.78 -20.93 1.00
N ARG A 198 -12.57 -20.41 1.96
CA ARG A 198 -13.27 -19.11 1.82
C ARG A 198 -12.30 -17.94 1.64
N TRP A 199 -11.09 -18.05 2.16
CA TRP A 199 -10.08 -17.00 2.04
C TRP A 199 -9.52 -16.84 0.62
N VAL A 200 -9.74 -17.81 -0.29
CA VAL A 200 -9.37 -17.66 -1.72
C VAL A 200 -10.00 -16.39 -2.31
N TYR A 201 -11.27 -16.12 -2.01
CA TYR A 201 -11.95 -14.93 -2.56
C TYR A 201 -11.40 -13.62 -1.99
N ALA A 202 -10.97 -13.62 -0.72
CA ALA A 202 -10.33 -12.46 -0.12
C ALA A 202 -8.98 -12.14 -0.76
N ALA A 203 -8.30 -13.13 -1.36
CA ALA A 203 -7.05 -12.92 -2.09
C ALA A 203 -7.24 -12.30 -3.47
N ALA A 204 -8.43 -12.42 -4.09
CA ALA A 204 -8.69 -11.92 -5.45
C ALA A 204 -8.56 -10.40 -5.51
N LEU A 205 -9.20 -9.69 -4.57
CA LEU A 205 -9.20 -8.22 -4.52
C LEU A 205 -7.79 -7.61 -4.44
N PRO A 206 -6.92 -7.94 -3.45
CA PRO A 206 -5.58 -7.38 -3.40
C PRO A 206 -4.72 -7.82 -4.59
N LEU A 207 -4.96 -9.01 -5.15
CA LEU A 207 -4.22 -9.49 -6.32
C LEU A 207 -4.59 -8.69 -7.57
N PHE A 208 -5.88 -8.51 -7.88
CA PHE A 208 -6.35 -7.66 -8.96
C PHE A 208 -5.85 -6.23 -8.80
N PHE A 209 -6.00 -5.68 -7.59
CA PHE A 209 -5.59 -4.32 -7.29
C PHE A 209 -4.08 -4.11 -7.47
N SER A 210 -3.25 -5.14 -7.22
CA SER A 210 -1.80 -5.07 -7.45
C SER A 210 -1.41 -4.70 -8.89
N TYR A 211 -2.22 -5.10 -9.89
CA TYR A 211 -1.99 -4.74 -11.30
C TYR A 211 -2.18 -3.23 -11.53
N THR A 212 -3.19 -2.63 -10.88
CA THR A 212 -3.47 -1.19 -10.98
C THR A 212 -2.40 -0.33 -10.30
N ILE A 213 -1.69 -0.89 -9.32
CA ILE A 213 -0.54 -0.24 -8.68
C ILE A 213 0.67 -0.25 -9.61
N ARG A 214 0.91 -1.40 -10.25
CA ARG A 214 2.08 -1.62 -11.08
C ARG A 214 1.79 -2.68 -12.13
N PRO A 215 1.76 -2.33 -13.43
CA PRO A 215 1.47 -3.30 -14.50
C PRO A 215 2.39 -4.53 -14.50
N THR A 216 3.64 -4.40 -14.04
CA THR A 216 4.57 -5.54 -13.93
C THR A 216 4.15 -6.58 -12.88
N ASN A 217 3.24 -6.25 -11.95
CA ASN A 217 2.65 -7.21 -11.03
C ASN A 217 1.73 -8.22 -11.76
N ALA A 218 1.48 -8.06 -13.07
CA ALA A 218 0.83 -9.07 -13.90
C ALA A 218 1.50 -10.45 -13.77
N LEU A 219 2.83 -10.51 -13.54
CA LEU A 219 3.52 -11.77 -13.25
C LEU A 219 3.03 -12.40 -11.95
N SER A 220 2.91 -11.63 -10.87
CA SER A 220 2.37 -12.09 -9.59
C SER A 220 0.91 -12.52 -9.72
N VAL A 221 0.09 -11.74 -10.45
CA VAL A 221 -1.31 -12.10 -10.77
C VAL A 221 -1.38 -13.45 -11.48
N GLY A 222 -0.57 -13.65 -12.52
CA GLY A 222 -0.51 -14.91 -13.28
C GLY A 222 -0.08 -16.10 -12.41
N LEU A 223 0.99 -15.95 -11.64
CA LEU A 223 1.52 -17.01 -10.78
C LEU A 223 0.53 -17.40 -9.66
N PHE A 224 -0.08 -16.42 -8.99
CA PHE A 224 -1.04 -16.69 -7.92
C PHE A 224 -2.35 -17.26 -8.47
N SER A 225 -2.81 -16.79 -9.63
CA SER A 225 -3.98 -17.36 -10.30
C SER A 225 -3.73 -18.81 -10.74
N LEU A 226 -2.54 -19.12 -11.23
CA LEU A 226 -2.13 -20.50 -11.55
C LEU A 226 -2.13 -21.38 -10.30
N TYR A 227 -1.58 -20.88 -9.18
CA TYR A 227 -1.63 -21.59 -7.90
C TYR A 227 -3.06 -21.88 -7.46
N VAL A 228 -3.96 -20.89 -7.52
CA VAL A 228 -5.40 -21.07 -7.19
C VAL A 228 -6.05 -22.09 -8.13
N PHE A 229 -5.75 -22.02 -9.43
CA PHE A 229 -6.26 -22.98 -10.40
C PHE A 229 -5.79 -24.41 -10.10
N MET A 230 -4.54 -24.60 -9.68
CA MET A 230 -4.00 -25.92 -9.35
C MET A 230 -4.51 -26.46 -8.02
N ARG A 231 -4.61 -25.62 -6.98
CA ARG A 231 -4.87 -26.05 -5.60
C ARG A 231 -6.33 -25.93 -5.18
N HIS A 232 -7.08 -24.99 -5.75
CA HIS A 232 -8.48 -24.71 -5.42
C HIS A 232 -9.39 -24.78 -6.68
N ARG A 233 -9.23 -25.82 -7.51
CA ARG A 233 -9.95 -26.03 -8.80
C ARG A 233 -11.46 -25.76 -8.77
N LYS A 234 -12.14 -26.04 -7.66
CA LYS A 234 -13.60 -25.84 -7.55
C LYS A 234 -14.01 -24.36 -7.42
N ARG A 235 -13.08 -23.48 -7.03
CA ARG A 235 -13.33 -22.04 -6.78
C ARG A 235 -12.62 -21.12 -7.78
N SER A 236 -11.77 -21.67 -8.64
CA SER A 236 -11.01 -20.91 -9.64
C SER A 236 -11.86 -20.12 -10.64
N PRO A 237 -13.05 -20.57 -11.12
CA PRO A 237 -13.82 -19.78 -12.07
C PRO A 237 -14.35 -18.48 -11.44
N LEU A 238 -14.77 -18.54 -10.17
CA LEU A 238 -15.26 -17.37 -9.44
C LEU A 238 -14.12 -16.44 -9.00
N PHE A 239 -12.93 -16.99 -8.73
CA PHE A 239 -11.74 -16.20 -8.41
C PHE A 239 -11.22 -15.38 -9.60
N ILE A 240 -11.27 -15.93 -10.82
CA ILE A 240 -10.80 -15.26 -12.04
C ILE A 240 -11.86 -14.28 -12.59
N GLY A 241 -13.15 -14.53 -12.31
CA GLY A 241 -14.24 -13.66 -12.73
C GLY A 241 -14.53 -12.46 -11.80
N LEU A 242 -13.78 -12.33 -10.69
CA LEU A 242 -13.81 -11.22 -9.74
C LEU A 242 -12.69 -10.22 -10.06
#